data_AF-A0A7W8ITG3-F1
#
_entry.id   AF-A0A7W8ITG3-F1
#
_cell.length_a   1.000
_cell.length_b   1.000
_cell.length_c   1.000
_cell.angle_alpha   90.00
_cell.angle_beta   90.00
_cell.angle_gamma   90.00
#
_symmetry.space_group_name_H-M   'P 1'
#
loop_
_entity.id
_entity.type
_entity.pdbx_description
1 polymer ?
#
loop_
_entity_poly.entity_id
_entity_poly.type
_entity_poly.pdbx_seq_one_letter_code
_entity_poly.pdbx_strand_id
1 'polypeptide(L)'
;MIWLIIIVTVLFSSVASIWTSQSKDHQYVSLENFFVLIFLYFTMTIGFALIYTILQINGYNVFVKNHNDTADGFFSVFQDGLYFSATTLLSVGYGDVIPVGAGRWIAVVEALLGYIMPATFVARVVIDWEKERTIR
;
A
#
# COMPACT_ATOMS: atom_id res chain seq x y z
N MET A 1 6.43 -1.68 19.51
CA MET A 1 7.11 -2.74 18.73
C MET A 1 6.18 -3.87 18.28
N ILE A 2 5.38 -4.48 19.17
CA ILE A 2 4.45 -5.59 18.80
C ILE A 2 3.46 -5.18 17.69
N TRP A 3 2.89 -3.98 17.77
CA TRP A 3 1.97 -3.47 16.74
C TRP A 3 2.59 -3.34 15.34
N LEU A 4 3.87 -2.98 15.25
CA LEU A 4 4.57 -2.91 13.96
C LEU A 4 4.73 -4.29 13.33
N ILE A 5 5.03 -5.31 14.14
CA ILE A 5 5.16 -6.69 13.67
C ILE A 5 3.83 -7.17 13.10
N ILE A 6 2.72 -6.92 13.82
CA ILE A 6 1.37 -7.28 13.35
C ILE A 6 1.06 -6.60 12.01
N ILE A 7 1.31 -5.29 11.90
CA ILE A 7 1.06 -4.54 10.66
C ILE A 7 1.90 -5.11 9.51
N VAL A 8 3.20 -5.36 9.72
CA VAL A 8 4.08 -5.92 8.68
C VAL A 8 3.61 -7.32 8.27
N THR A 9 3.17 -8.16 9.20
CA THR A 9 2.62 -9.48 8.85
C THR A 9 1.32 -9.39 8.06
N VAL A 10 0.47 -8.40 8.36
CA VAL A 10 -0.78 -8.16 7.62
C VAL A 10 -0.47 -7.65 6.22
N LEU A 11 0.47 -6.72 6.08
CA LEU A 11 0.92 -6.22 4.78
C LEU A 11 1.50 -7.36 3.92
N PHE A 12 2.39 -8.18 4.50
CA PHE A 12 2.96 -9.32 3.80
C PHE A 12 1.88 -10.33 3.39
N SER A 13 0.92 -10.61 4.28
CA SER A 13 -0.21 -11.48 3.98
C SER A 13 -1.12 -10.91 2.89
N SER A 14 -1.28 -9.58 2.84
CA SER A 14 -2.07 -8.90 1.81
C SER A 14 -1.41 -9.01 0.43
N VAL A 15 -0.09 -8.85 0.35
CA VAL A 15 0.66 -9.07 -0.90
C VAL A 15 0.64 -10.55 -1.28
N ALA A 16 0.82 -11.44 -0.32
CA ALA A 16 0.77 -12.89 -0.55
C ALA A 16 -0.63 -13.40 -0.93
N SER A 17 -1.71 -12.69 -0.57
CA SER A 17 -3.09 -13.02 -0.94
C SER A 17 -3.28 -13.09 -2.46
N ILE A 18 -2.59 -12.21 -3.19
CA ILE A 18 -2.52 -12.27 -4.66
C ILE A 18 -2.00 -13.65 -5.06
N TRP A 19 -0.89 -14.12 -4.48
CA TRP A 19 -0.29 -15.43 -4.79
C TRP A 19 -1.12 -16.63 -4.34
N THR A 20 -1.87 -16.53 -3.25
CA THR A 20 -2.65 -17.66 -2.70
C THR A 20 -4.05 -17.80 -3.32
N SER A 21 -4.54 -16.78 -4.04
CA SER A 21 -5.73 -16.89 -4.90
C SER A 21 -5.41 -17.68 -6.19
N GLN A 22 -4.97 -18.93 -6.03
CA GLN A 22 -4.55 -19.85 -7.09
C GLN A 22 -5.48 -21.07 -7.22
N SER A 23 -6.58 -21.16 -6.46
CA SER A 23 -7.27 -22.45 -6.34
C SER A 23 -8.78 -22.43 -6.11
N LYS A 24 -9.52 -21.47 -6.70
CA LYS A 24 -10.98 -21.65 -6.86
C LYS A 24 -11.44 -21.29 -8.26
N ASP A 25 -11.88 -22.35 -8.92
CA ASP A 25 -12.37 -22.53 -10.27
C ASP A 25 -13.69 -21.78 -10.54
N HIS A 26 -13.69 -20.44 -10.55
CA HIS A 26 -14.89 -19.66 -10.90
C HIS A 26 -14.59 -18.52 -11.88
N GLN A 27 -15.33 -18.58 -12.99
CA GLN A 27 -15.03 -18.07 -14.32
C GLN A 27 -15.61 -16.66 -14.58
N TYR A 28 -15.56 -15.72 -13.62
CA TYR A 28 -16.04 -14.35 -13.79
C TYR A 28 -14.99 -13.30 -13.34
N VAL A 29 -13.89 -13.25 -14.09
CA VAL A 29 -12.55 -12.80 -13.65
C VAL A 29 -12.29 -11.27 -13.78
N SER A 30 -13.30 -10.43 -14.01
CA SER A 30 -13.08 -8.98 -14.22
C SER A 30 -13.34 -8.13 -12.96
N LEU A 31 -14.56 -8.18 -12.42
CA LEU A 31 -14.97 -7.28 -11.33
C LEU A 31 -14.41 -7.70 -9.97
N GLU A 32 -14.43 -8.99 -9.65
CA GLU A 32 -13.92 -9.52 -8.38
C GLU A 32 -12.43 -9.20 -8.21
N ASN A 33 -11.65 -9.44 -9.26
CA ASN A 33 -10.23 -9.10 -9.32
C ASN A 33 -9.99 -7.58 -9.17
N PHE A 34 -10.82 -6.74 -9.79
CA PHE A 34 -10.74 -5.29 -9.62
C PHE A 34 -11.02 -4.85 -8.17
N PHE A 35 -12.03 -5.43 -7.52
CA PHE A 35 -12.29 -5.17 -6.10
C PHE A 35 -11.16 -5.67 -5.19
N VAL A 36 -10.54 -6.81 -5.50
CA VAL A 36 -9.34 -7.31 -4.80
C VAL A 36 -8.20 -6.30 -4.91
N LEU A 37 -7.96 -5.74 -6.11
CA LEU A 37 -6.93 -4.73 -6.32
C LEU A 37 -7.21 -3.45 -5.50
N ILE A 38 -8.45 -2.95 -5.52
CA ILE A 38 -8.84 -1.78 -4.70
C ILE A 38 -8.62 -2.07 -3.21
N PHE A 39 -9.06 -3.24 -2.74
CA PHE A 39 -8.90 -3.60 -1.33
C PHE A 39 -7.42 -3.71 -0.94
N LEU A 40 -6.58 -4.26 -1.82
CA LEU A 40 -5.14 -4.32 -1.64
C LEU A 40 -4.51 -2.92 -1.55
N TYR A 41 -4.88 -1.99 -2.43
CA TYR A 41 -4.40 -0.60 -2.33
C TYR A 41 -4.82 0.05 -1.02
N PHE A 42 -6.05 -0.22 -0.56
CA PHE A 42 -6.57 0.33 0.69
C PHE A 42 -5.85 -0.22 1.91
N THR A 43 -5.63 -1.54 1.98
CA THR A 43 -4.89 -2.17 3.10
C THR A 43 -3.44 -1.73 3.13
N MET A 44 -2.78 -1.61 1.97
CA MET A 44 -1.42 -1.09 1.85
C MET A 44 -1.36 0.36 2.33
N THR A 45 -2.28 1.20 1.87
CA THR A 45 -2.35 2.61 2.28
C THR A 45 -2.46 2.74 3.80
N ILE A 46 -3.38 2.01 4.41
CA ILE A 46 -3.57 2.04 5.87
C ILE A 46 -2.35 1.48 6.60
N GLY A 47 -1.76 0.38 6.13
CA GLY A 47 -0.62 -0.24 6.81
C GLY A 47 0.62 0.65 6.80
N PHE A 48 0.96 1.25 5.67
CA PHE A 48 2.08 2.21 5.61
C PHE A 48 1.80 3.48 6.41
N ALA A 49 0.56 4.00 6.37
CA ALA A 49 0.15 5.13 7.19
C ALA A 49 0.35 4.87 8.69
N LEU A 50 -0.03 3.68 9.17
CA LEU A 50 0.20 3.27 10.55
C LEU A 50 1.69 3.15 10.87
N ILE A 51 2.52 2.64 9.95
CA ILE A 51 3.98 2.59 10.11
C ILE A 51 4.54 4.00 10.30
N TYR A 52 4.20 4.94 9.43
CA TYR A 52 4.64 6.33 9.55
C TYR A 52 4.17 6.96 10.85
N THR A 53 2.91 6.75 11.21
CA THR A 53 2.30 7.31 12.44
C THR A 53 2.99 6.80 13.68
N ILE A 54 3.20 5.48 13.78
CA ILE A 54 3.87 4.87 14.92
C ILE A 54 5.30 5.40 15.02
N LEU A 55 6.04 5.48 13.92
CA LEU A 55 7.41 6.00 13.94
C LEU A 55 7.46 7.47 14.38
N GLN A 56 6.58 8.31 13.84
CA GLN A 56 6.48 9.73 14.19
C GLN A 56 6.19 9.93 15.68
N ILE A 57 5.23 9.19 16.24
CA ILE A 57 4.83 9.30 17.65
C ILE A 57 5.90 8.73 18.59
N ASN A 58 6.70 7.76 18.14
CA ASN A 58 7.87 7.27 18.90
C ASN A 58 9.06 8.25 18.85
N GLY A 59 8.90 9.44 18.25
CA GLY A 59 9.93 10.48 18.20
C GLY A 59 10.87 10.40 17.01
N TYR A 60 10.66 9.46 16.08
CA TYR A 60 11.41 9.43 14.82
C TYR A 60 10.75 10.37 13.82
N ASN A 61 11.44 11.44 13.43
CA ASN A 61 10.93 12.31 12.37
C ASN A 61 11.00 11.57 11.02
N VAL A 62 9.86 11.07 10.53
CA VAL A 62 9.76 10.28 9.29
C VAL A 62 9.12 11.05 8.15
N PHE A 63 8.29 12.03 8.43
CA PHE A 63 7.77 12.98 7.43
C PHE A 63 7.59 14.36 8.04
N VAL A 64 7.66 15.37 7.18
CA VAL A 64 7.44 16.78 7.54
C VAL A 64 6.41 17.37 6.60
N LYS A 65 5.56 18.26 7.12
CA LYS A 65 4.64 19.06 6.32
C LYS A 65 5.25 20.42 6.01
N ASN A 66 4.97 20.94 4.82
CA ASN A 66 5.39 22.29 4.45
C ASN A 66 4.59 23.41 5.17
N HIS A 67 3.43 23.09 5.74
CA HIS A 67 2.63 24.04 6.51
C HIS A 67 2.85 23.80 8.01
N ASN A 68 3.09 24.87 8.77
CA ASN A 68 3.42 24.89 10.20
C ASN A 68 2.25 24.52 11.12
N ASP A 69 1.37 23.61 10.70
CA ASP A 69 0.38 23.03 11.59
C ASP A 69 1.09 22.02 12.50
N THR A 70 1.23 22.38 13.77
CA THR A 70 1.66 21.45 14.81
C THR A 70 0.63 20.33 14.87
N ALA A 71 1.02 19.14 14.41
CA ALA A 71 0.18 17.95 14.46
C ALA A 71 0.07 17.50 15.92
N ASP A 72 -0.88 18.09 16.63
CA ASP A 72 -1.19 17.70 18.00
C ASP A 72 -2.12 16.49 17.98
N GLY A 73 -1.60 15.34 18.42
CA GLY A 73 -2.37 14.12 18.63
C GLY A 73 -2.19 13.02 17.58
N PHE A 74 -2.58 11.80 17.96
CA PHE A 74 -2.45 10.61 17.10
C PHE A 74 -3.24 10.73 15.80
N PHE A 75 -4.45 11.28 15.86
CA PHE A 75 -5.37 11.31 14.73
C PHE A 75 -4.89 12.23 13.60
N SER A 76 -4.30 13.39 13.95
CA SER A 76 -3.74 14.31 12.95
C SER A 76 -2.57 13.66 12.22
N VAL A 77 -1.59 13.12 12.97
CA VAL A 77 -0.44 12.40 12.43
C VAL A 77 -0.87 11.20 11.56
N PHE A 78 -1.92 10.48 11.98
CA PHE A 78 -2.46 9.37 11.19
C PHE A 78 -3.08 9.81 9.88
N GLN A 79 -3.85 10.90 9.89
CA GLN A 79 -4.44 11.46 8.67
C GLN A 79 -3.35 11.91 7.69
N ASP A 80 -2.29 12.54 8.19
CA ASP A 80 -1.15 12.95 7.35
C ASP A 80 -0.40 11.74 6.80
N GLY A 81 -0.18 10.73 7.64
CA GLY A 81 0.43 9.46 7.23
C GLY A 81 -0.40 8.73 6.19
N LEU A 82 -1.74 8.75 6.31
CA LEU A 82 -2.67 8.19 5.32
C LEU A 82 -2.57 8.92 3.98
N TYR A 83 -2.59 10.24 4.02
CA TYR A 83 -2.48 11.06 2.83
C TYR A 83 -1.12 10.89 2.13
N PHE A 84 -0.03 10.89 2.91
CA PHE A 84 1.32 10.66 2.40
C PHE A 84 1.47 9.26 1.79
N SER A 85 0.96 8.25 2.47
CA SER A 85 0.95 6.86 2.02
C SER A 85 0.18 6.71 0.69
N ALA A 86 -1.06 7.21 0.63
CA ALA A 86 -1.88 7.15 -0.58
C ALA A 86 -1.21 7.84 -1.78
N THR A 87 -0.67 9.05 -1.57
CA THR A 87 -0.01 9.82 -2.63
C THR A 87 1.31 9.21 -3.07
N THR A 88 2.03 8.52 -2.18
CA THR A 88 3.27 7.80 -2.50
C THR A 88 2.99 6.50 -3.25
N LEU A 89 2.04 5.70 -2.75
CA LEU A 89 1.65 4.42 -3.34
C LEU A 89 1.06 4.59 -4.74
N LEU A 90 0.31 5.67 -4.97
CA LEU A 90 -0.23 6.04 -6.28
C LEU A 90 0.74 6.87 -7.14
N SER A 91 1.96 7.13 -6.65
CA SER A 91 2.99 7.92 -7.35
C SER A 91 2.55 9.34 -7.74
N VAL A 92 1.62 9.94 -7.00
CA VAL A 92 1.13 11.31 -7.21
C VAL A 92 2.09 12.33 -6.61
N GLY A 93 2.47 12.13 -5.35
CA GLY A 93 3.52 12.91 -4.66
C GLY A 93 3.41 14.44 -4.78
N TYR A 94 2.32 15.04 -4.29
CA TYR A 94 2.10 16.49 -4.38
C TYR A 94 3.19 17.37 -3.73
N GLY A 95 3.98 16.82 -2.81
CA GLY A 95 5.14 17.49 -2.21
C GLY A 95 4.83 18.41 -1.03
N ASP A 96 3.59 18.38 -0.55
CA ASP A 96 3.12 19.05 0.67
C ASP A 96 3.48 18.28 1.95
N VAL A 97 3.52 16.95 1.88
CA VAL A 97 4.12 16.07 2.88
C VAL A 97 5.32 15.36 2.27
N ILE A 98 6.49 15.54 2.89
CA ILE A 98 7.77 15.02 2.38
C ILE A 98 8.40 14.05 3.37
N PRO A 99 8.96 12.90 2.90
CA PRO A 99 9.63 11.97 3.77
C PRO A 99 11.00 12.49 4.20
N VAL A 100 11.33 12.31 5.47
CA VAL A 100 12.61 12.70 6.06
C VAL A 100 13.20 11.55 6.88
N GLY A 101 14.49 11.61 7.19
CA GLY A 101 15.16 10.58 8.00
C GLY A 101 14.95 9.16 7.46
N ALA A 102 14.50 8.25 8.33
CA ALA A 102 14.22 6.86 7.98
C ALA A 102 12.98 6.71 7.07
N GLY A 103 12.06 7.67 7.07
CA GLY A 103 10.85 7.65 6.24
C GLY A 103 11.15 7.63 4.74
N ARG A 104 12.33 8.12 4.31
CA ARG A 104 12.76 8.07 2.90
C ARG A 104 12.86 6.65 2.36
N TRP A 105 13.45 5.74 3.13
CA TRP A 105 13.60 4.35 2.71
C TRP A 105 12.27 3.61 2.70
N ILE A 106 11.39 3.94 3.66
CA ILE A 106 10.03 3.38 3.72
C ILE A 106 9.23 3.83 2.50
N ALA A 107 9.28 5.13 2.15
CA ALA A 107 8.59 5.69 0.99
C ALA A 107 9.09 5.09 -0.33
N VAL A 108 10.39 4.78 -0.45
CA VAL A 108 10.93 4.09 -1.63
C VAL A 108 10.34 2.68 -1.76
N VAL A 109 10.28 1.92 -0.67
CA VAL A 109 9.68 0.57 -0.68
C VAL A 109 8.19 0.65 -1.01
N GLU A 110 7.49 1.61 -0.41
CA GLU A 110 6.07 1.85 -0.68
C GLU A 110 5.80 2.19 -2.15
N ALA A 111 6.57 3.10 -2.74
CA ALA A 111 6.46 3.47 -4.14
C ALA A 111 6.74 2.27 -5.07
N LEU A 112 7.76 1.45 -4.76
CA LEU A 112 8.06 0.23 -5.51
C LEU A 112 6.87 -0.75 -5.50
N LEU A 113 6.24 -0.95 -4.34
CA LEU A 113 5.04 -1.78 -4.23
C LEU A 113 3.86 -1.18 -5.00
N GLY A 114 3.73 0.14 -4.98
CA GLY A 114 2.78 0.90 -5.81
C GLY A 114 2.85 0.58 -7.30
N TYR A 115 4.06 0.41 -7.84
CA TYR A 115 4.29 0.00 -9.23
C TYR A 115 4.09 -1.49 -9.51
N ILE A 116 4.44 -2.36 -8.55
CA ILE A 116 4.35 -3.82 -8.73
C ILE A 116 2.90 -4.31 -8.73
N MET A 117 2.03 -3.70 -7.92
CA MET A 117 0.62 -4.11 -7.80
C MET A 117 -0.17 -4.07 -9.12
N PRO A 118 -0.21 -2.96 -9.89
CA PRO A 118 -0.98 -2.92 -11.14
C PRO A 118 -0.31 -3.75 -12.23
N ALA A 119 1.03 -3.83 -12.26
CA ALA A 119 1.75 -4.67 -13.20
C ALA A 119 1.44 -6.17 -13.01
N THR A 120 1.45 -6.64 -11.75
CA THR A 120 1.11 -8.04 -11.41
C THR A 120 -0.36 -8.35 -11.70
N PHE A 121 -1.26 -7.40 -11.47
CA PHE A 121 -2.66 -7.51 -11.83
C PHE A 121 -2.86 -7.70 -13.33
N VAL A 122 -2.27 -6.83 -14.16
CA VAL A 122 -2.37 -6.92 -15.62
C VAL A 122 -1.75 -8.21 -16.14
N ALA A 123 -0.57 -8.60 -15.64
CA ALA A 123 0.08 -9.85 -16.03
C ALA A 123 -0.84 -11.06 -15.79
N ARG A 124 -1.53 -11.10 -14.66
CA ARG A 124 -2.50 -12.18 -14.35
C ARG A 124 -3.67 -12.19 -15.31
N VAL A 125 -4.30 -11.05 -15.53
CA VAL A 125 -5.43 -10.93 -16.46
C VAL A 125 -5.04 -11.40 -17.87
N VAL A 126 -3.83 -11.07 -18.33
CA VAL A 126 -3.33 -11.50 -19.64
C VAL A 126 -3.06 -13.01 -19.68
N ILE A 127 -2.42 -13.58 -18.65
CA ILE A 127 -2.14 -15.02 -18.56
C ILE A 127 -3.45 -15.83 -18.51
N ASP A 128 -4.43 -15.39 -17.73
CA ASP A 128 -5.73 -16.04 -17.61
C ASP A 128 -6.46 -16.02 -18.96
N TRP A 129 -6.41 -14.88 -19.68
CA TRP A 129 -6.99 -14.76 -21.02
C TRP A 129 -6.32 -15.65 -22.07
N GLU A 130 -5.00 -15.80 -22.02
CA GLU A 130 -4.27 -16.69 -22.94
C GLU A 130 -4.61 -18.17 -22.68
N LYS A 131 -4.72 -18.57 -21.40
CA LYS A 131 -5.12 -19.92 -21.00
C LYS A 131 -6.51 -20.27 -21.53
N GLU A 132 -7.48 -19.36 -21.41
CA GLU A 132 -8.82 -19.55 -21.98
C GLU A 132 -8.82 -19.72 -23.50
N ARG A 133 -7.95 -18.99 -24.22
CA ARG A 133 -7.80 -19.13 -25.68
C ARG A 133 -7.21 -20.48 -26.11
N THR A 134 -6.27 -21.04 -25.36
CA THR A 134 -5.63 -22.32 -25.71
C THR A 134 -6.51 -23.55 -25.49
N ILE A 135 -7.58 -23.45 -24.71
CA ILE A 135 -8.50 -24.55 -24.40
C ILE A 135 -9.66 -24.63 -25.43
N ARG A 136 -9.87 -23.59 -26.24
CA ARG A 136 -10.85 -23.56 -27.35
C ARG A 136 -10.21 -23.96 -28.66
#